data_AF-A0A924EP34-F1
#
_entry.id   AF-A0A924EP34-F1
#
_cell.length_a   1.000
_cell.length_b   1.000
_cell.length_c   1.000
_cell.angle_alpha   90.00
_cell.angle_beta   90.00
_cell.angle_gamma   90.00
#
_symmetry.space_group_name_H-M   'P 1'
#
loop_
_entity.id
_entity.type
_entity.pdbx_description
1 polymer ?
#
loop_
_entity_poly.entity_id
_entity_poly.type
_entity_poly.pdbx_seq_one_letter_code
_entity_poly.pdbx_strand_id
1 'polypeptide(L)' 'MTIIIFIVVLWYSGLFFQTFFLHRYAAHQSFKMSKFGEKLCFVLTWVTQGSNYLSAYGYGVMH' A
#
# COMPACT_ATOMS: atom_id res chain seq x y z
N MET A 1 25.31 -6.03 5.62
CA MET A 1 24.78 -5.45 4.36
C MET A 1 23.38 -5.97 4.04
N THR A 2 23.15 -7.29 4.04
CA THR A 2 21.84 -7.92 3.69
C THR A 2 20.65 -7.40 4.52
N ILE A 3 20.80 -7.26 5.84
CA ILE A 3 19.73 -6.77 6.73
C ILE A 3 19.35 -5.32 6.41
N ILE A 4 20.34 -4.47 6.10
CA ILE A 4 20.09 -3.07 5.75
C ILE A 4 19.30 -2.99 4.44
N ILE A 5 19.71 -3.78 3.44
CA ILE A 5 19.00 -3.87 2.16
C ILE A 5 17.56 -4.34 2.39
N PHE A 6 17.35 -5.36 3.22
CA PHE A 6 16.02 -5.85 3.57
C PHE A 6 15.14 -4.77 4.19
N ILE A 7 15.67 -4.01 5.17
CA ILE A 7 14.95 -2.91 5.81
C ILE A 7 14.59 -1.82 4.80
N VAL A 8 15.54 -1.40 3.95
CA VAL A 8 15.31 -0.38 2.93
C VAL A 8 14.24 -0.81 1.94
N VAL A 9 14.30 -2.06 1.47
CA VAL A 9 13.32 -2.60 0.52
C VAL A 9 11.93 -2.67 1.16
N LEU A 10 11.82 -3.19 2.38
CA LEU A 10 10.53 -3.24 3.09
C LEU A 10 9.96 -1.83 3.31
N TRP A 11 10.80 -0.90 3.75
CA TRP A 11 10.37 0.47 4.06
C TRP A 11 9.89 1.22 2.81
N TYR A 12 10.67 1.21 1.72
CA TYR A 12 10.27 1.85 0.47
C TYR A 12 9.08 1.17 -0.19
N SER A 13 8.94 -0.15 -0.07
CA SER A 13 7.77 -0.86 -0.55
C SER A 13 6.51 -0.44 0.22
N GLY A 14 6.58 -0.35 1.55
CA GLY A 14 5.49 0.15 2.38
C GLY A 14 5.11 1.59 2.04
N LEU A 15 6.09 2.46 1.82
CA LEU A 15 5.89 3.86 1.41
C LEU A 15 5.24 3.95 0.02
N PHE A 16 5.63 3.08 -0.91
CA PHE A 16 5.03 3.01 -2.24
C PHE A 16 3.53 2.66 -2.15
N PHE A 17 3.16 1.60 -1.42
CA PHE A 17 1.76 1.21 -1.29
C PHE A 17 0.91 2.21 -0.49
N GLN A 18 1.51 2.88 0.50
CA GLN A 18 0.87 3.99 1.21
C GLN A 18 0.47 5.12 0.26
N THR A 19 1.37 5.54 -0.63
CA THR A 19 1.15 6.70 -1.50
C THR A 19 0.36 6.34 -2.76
N PHE A 20 0.67 5.21 -3.40
CA PHE A 20 0.05 4.77 -4.64
C PHE A 20 -1.35 4.20 -4.40
N PHE A 21 -1.49 3.23 -3.50
CA PHE A 21 -2.74 2.48 -3.34
C PHE A 21 -3.66 3.07 -2.26
N LEU A 22 -3.14 3.40 -1.08
CA LEU A 22 -4.00 3.93 -0.01
C LEU A 22 -4.38 5.39 -0.28
N HIS A 23 -3.40 6.26 -0.52
CA HIS A 23 -3.65 7.69 -0.70
C HIS A 23 -4.26 8.05 -2.06
N ARG A 24 -3.57 7.73 -3.17
CA ARG A 24 -4.05 8.17 -4.49
C ARG A 24 -5.22 7.36 -5.02
N TYR A 25 -5.19 6.04 -4.83
CA TYR A 25 -6.27 5.18 -5.28
C TYR A 25 -7.44 5.20 -4.30
N ALA A 26 -7.28 4.76 -3.06
CA ALA A 26 -8.40 4.58 -2.15
C ALA A 26 -9.01 5.90 -1.66
N ALA A 27 -8.21 6.89 -1.23
CA ALA A 27 -8.74 8.16 -0.73
C ALA A 27 -9.14 9.13 -1.84
N HIS A 28 -8.26 9.40 -2.81
CA HIS A 28 -8.49 10.44 -3.81
C HIS A 28 -9.04 9.95 -5.15
N GLN A 29 -9.14 8.62 -5.36
CA GLN A 29 -9.67 8.03 -6.59
C GLN A 29 -9.01 8.63 -7.87
N SER A 30 -7.71 8.93 -7.80
CA SER A 30 -6.98 9.65 -8.87
C SER A 30 -6.82 8.83 -10.15
N PHE A 31 -6.99 7.51 -10.07
CA PHE A 31 -6.98 6.59 -11.20
C PHE A 31 -7.87 5.39 -10.90
N LYS A 32 -8.20 4.61 -11.94
CA LYS A 32 -8.96 3.37 -11.82
C LYS A 32 -8.05 2.15 -11.97
N MET A 33 -8.34 1.08 -11.24
CA MET A 33 -7.65 -0.20 -11.37
C MET A 33 -8.61 -1.29 -11.85
N SER A 34 -8.07 -2.31 -12.49
CA SER A 34 -8.81 -3.54 -12.74
C SER A 34 -9.03 -4.29 -11.42
N LYS A 35 -10.08 -5.12 -11.34
CA LYS A 35 -10.36 -5.96 -10.16
C LYS A 35 -9.19 -6.85 -9.75
N PHE A 36 -8.39 -7.30 -10.72
CA PHE A 36 -7.18 -8.08 -10.44
C PHE A 36 -6.10 -7.21 -9.80
N GLY A 37 -5.86 -6.01 -10.37
CA GLY A 37 -4.89 -5.08 -9.83
C GLY A 37 -5.22 -4.66 -8.40
N GLU A 38 -6.48 -4.32 -8.10
CA GLU A 38 -6.89 -3.94 -6.74
C GLU A 38 -6.58 -5.05 -5.73
N LYS A 39 -6.96 -6.29 -6.05
CA LYS A 39 -6.70 -7.44 -5.17
C LYS A 39 -5.21 -7.67 -4.96
N LEU A 40 -4.41 -7.55 -6.02
CA LEU A 40 -2.96 -7.68 -5.94
C LEU A 40 -2.35 -6.60 -5.05
N CYS A 41 -2.70 -5.33 -5.27
CA CYS A 41 -2.20 -4.22 -4.46
C CYS A 41 -2.66 -4.33 -3.01
N PHE A 42 -3.89 -4.79 -2.75
CA PHE A 42 -4.37 -5.03 -1.39
C PHE A 42 -3.50 -6.04 -0.63
N VAL A 43 -3.21 -7.19 -1.24
CA VAL A 43 -2.35 -8.23 -0.64
C VAL A 43 -0.92 -7.71 -0.46
N LEU A 44 -0.35 -7.03 -1.46
CA LEU A 44 1.01 -6.49 -1.36
C LEU A 44 1.13 -5.38 -0.31
N THR A 45 0.09 -4.56 -0.15
CA THR A 45 0.02 -3.53 0.90
C THR A 45 0.02 -4.18 2.28
N TRP A 46 -0.77 -5.25 2.47
CA TRP A 46 -0.78 -6.01 3.71
C TRP A 46 0.59 -6.63 4.03
N VAL A 47 1.26 -7.24 3.04
CA VAL A 47 2.59 -7.85 3.22
C VAL A 47 3.66 -6.80 3.57
N THR A 48 3.63 -5.64 2.93
CA THR A 48 4.67 -4.61 3.08
C THR A 48 4.48 -3.71 4.29
N GLN A 49 3.24 -3.47 4.72
CA GLN A 49 2.93 -2.65 5.89
C GLN A 49 2.85 -3.46 7.19
N GLY A 50 2.56 -4.77 7.10
CA GLY A 50 2.51 -5.68 8.23
C GLY A 50 1.61 -5.16 9.34
N SER A 51 2.15 -4.91 10.53
CA SER A 51 1.41 -4.43 11.70
C SER A 51 0.84 -3.02 11.55
N ASN A 52 1.36 -2.20 10.63
CA ASN A 52 0.86 -0.85 10.35
C ASN A 52 -0.19 -0.83 9.25
N TYR A 53 -0.66 -1.99 8.81
CA TYR A 53 -1.64 -2.10 7.74
C TYR A 53 -2.95 -1.39 8.09
N LEU A 54 -3.44 -0.59 7.14
CA LEU A 54 -4.77 0.02 7.18
C LEU A 54 -5.64 -0.56 6.05
N SER A 55 -6.90 -0.85 6.39
CA SER A 55 -7.90 -1.20 5.38
C SER A 55 -8.02 -0.06 4.36
N ALA A 56 -7.91 -0.36 3.07
CA ALA A 56 -8.01 0.64 2.00
C ALA A 56 -9.32 1.45 2.08
N TYR A 57 -10.43 0.78 2.42
CA TYR A 57 -11.71 1.45 2.64
C TYR A 57 -11.65 2.41 3.84
N GLY A 58 -11.16 1.93 4.99
CA GLY A 58 -11.05 2.75 6.19
C GLY A 58 -10.13 3.95 6.00
N TYR A 59 -9.00 3.74 5.32
CA TYR A 59 -8.06 4.80 4.96
C TYR A 59 -8.72 5.87 4.07
N GLY A 60 -9.49 5.43 3.06
CA GLY A 60 -10.19 6.35 2.16
C GLY A 60 -11.33 7.11 2.83
N VAL A 61 -12.01 6.54 3.82
CA VAL A 61 -13.07 7.23 4.58
C VAL A 61 -12.51 8.26 5.56
N MET A 62 -11.30 8.05 6.08
CA MET A 62 -10.66 8.97 7.04
C MET A 62 -9.98 10.18 6.38
N HIS A 63 -9.68 10.13 5.08
CA HIS A 63 -9.07 11.22 4.32
C HIS A 63 -10.13 12.10 3.67
#